data_AF-A0A7R9Q106-F1
#
_entry.id   AF-A0A7R9Q106-F1
#
_cell.length_a   1.000
_cell.length_b   1.000
_cell.length_c   1.000
_cell.angle_alpha   90.00
_cell.angle_beta   90.00
_cell.angle_gamma   90.00
#
_symmetry.space_group_name_H-M   'P 1'
#
loop_
_entity.id
_entity.type
_entity.pdbx_description
1 polymer ?
#
loop_
_entity_poly.entity_id
_entity_poly.type
_entity_poly.pdbx_seq_one_letter_code
_entity_poly.pdbx_strand_id
1 'polypeptide(L)'
;MKMLTKLTITVVLIVYIISTFFVLFLNHLNTDNDFRPSDDNSLDATLTARQRYPSALRQPVIDPKDDPITIDGQMRHTFWFLQISDLHVSIHFDPKRAPDLEKFCEEYIDIIKPSVVLATGDLTDARTKSPMGSRVHEEEWIMYWNALNKTKVGSRTVWLDIKGNHDNFNVYDWSHRNNFFKKYSIRGPNNTRSYKHSVRHDTETYSFIGVDACLAPSPKRPFNFIGLLRDKDIEAYGPYLCGHYHTVGGLVQHMYSTQPTGYLEIEEADWKDLRTIRLAAVDHGLFTFIDFKFNEWPVILITNPKDSLYSMPNIEPSHRTANSTHVRALVFSKSRLSSVEFTIDGNKWVEMKHISGPLYVHEWQPKDFNSGLHWIEVTATDTDDNKRTVKHQFSLDGSKGDFDFGARLMLRIDNRALGYFLFGLAISICVIPLIALRMIPNNKSPWFVGYVLDDYIGVCFVWGMIIDGSYLPGGITYILGTLVILFSLNFYFAYGLMAYLLGFFNTWSYVVYIILWHQSVGLSAHSFPEPIRPKYRKTVEFDDRKETQSLTRPPIRK
;
A
#
# COMPACT_ATOMS: atom_id res chain seq x y z
N MET A 1 -22.16 16.99 -38.63
CA MET A 1 -22.96 17.15 -37.39
C MET A 1 -23.09 15.87 -36.58
N LYS A 2 -23.77 14.80 -37.04
CA LYS A 2 -23.96 13.54 -36.28
C LYS A 2 -22.68 12.88 -35.72
N MET A 3 -21.56 12.98 -36.44
CA MET A 3 -20.28 12.40 -36.00
C MET A 3 -19.59 13.23 -34.91
N LEU A 4 -19.69 14.57 -35.01
CA LEU A 4 -19.19 15.49 -33.99
C LEU A 4 -19.96 15.28 -32.68
N THR A 5 -21.28 15.10 -32.76
CA THR A 5 -22.14 14.80 -31.61
C THR A 5 -21.76 13.48 -30.92
N LYS A 6 -21.45 12.41 -31.68
CA LYS A 6 -21.03 11.12 -31.12
C LYS A 6 -19.66 11.18 -30.43
N LEU A 7 -18.70 11.90 -31.03
CA LEU A 7 -17.38 12.09 -30.43
C LEU A 7 -17.46 12.93 -29.15
N THR A 8 -18.23 14.03 -29.17
CA THR A 8 -18.48 14.86 -27.99
C THR A 8 -19.15 14.06 -26.88
N ILE A 9 -20.19 13.27 -27.18
CA ILE A 9 -20.86 12.41 -26.19
C ILE A 9 -19.88 11.38 -25.60
N THR A 10 -19.02 10.79 -26.43
CA THR A 10 -18.02 9.81 -25.97
C THR A 10 -16.99 10.45 -25.02
N VAL A 11 -16.47 11.62 -25.39
CA VAL A 11 -15.52 12.37 -24.53
C VAL A 11 -16.19 12.80 -23.24
N VAL A 12 -17.44 13.28 -23.28
CA VAL A 12 -18.20 13.66 -22.08
C VAL A 12 -18.45 12.46 -21.17
N LEU A 13 -18.79 11.28 -21.72
CA LEU A 13 -18.94 10.05 -20.95
C LEU A 13 -17.62 9.61 -20.31
N ILE A 14 -16.50 9.72 -21.01
CA ILE A 14 -15.17 9.40 -20.46
C ILE A 14 -14.82 10.35 -19.31
N VAL A 15 -14.98 11.67 -19.53
CA VAL A 15 -14.73 12.67 -18.49
C VAL A 15 -15.65 12.44 -17.30
N TYR A 16 -16.92 12.08 -17.52
CA TYR A 16 -17.87 11.75 -16.47
C TYR A 16 -17.50 10.48 -15.70
N ILE A 17 -17.02 9.43 -16.38
CA ILE A 17 -16.56 8.19 -15.73
C ILE A 17 -15.30 8.47 -14.90
N ILE A 18 -14.33 9.20 -15.47
CA ILE A 18 -13.10 9.58 -14.76
C ILE A 18 -13.44 10.47 -13.56
N SER A 19 -14.32 11.46 -13.72
CA SER A 19 -14.71 12.37 -12.64
C SER A 19 -15.53 11.67 -11.56
N THR A 20 -16.46 10.79 -11.93
CA THR A 20 -17.25 10.00 -10.97
C THR A 20 -16.35 9.05 -10.20
N PHE A 21 -15.42 8.38 -10.89
CA PHE A 21 -14.44 7.52 -10.22
C PHE A 21 -13.51 8.33 -9.32
N PHE A 22 -13.04 9.49 -9.76
CA PHE A 22 -12.20 10.38 -8.96
C PHE A 22 -12.94 10.91 -7.72
N VAL A 23 -14.23 11.24 -7.83
CA VAL A 23 -15.07 11.64 -6.69
C VAL A 23 -15.30 10.46 -5.73
N LEU A 24 -15.58 9.25 -6.23
CA LEU A 24 -15.70 8.05 -5.40
C LEU A 24 -14.38 7.71 -4.70
N PHE A 25 -13.26 7.89 -5.39
CA PHE A 25 -11.91 7.72 -4.86
C PHE A 25 -11.60 8.75 -3.77
N LEU A 26 -11.85 10.04 -4.02
CA LEU A 26 -11.66 11.11 -3.02
C LEU A 26 -12.59 10.94 -1.82
N ASN A 27 -13.83 10.48 -2.01
CA ASN A 27 -14.74 10.20 -0.91
C ASN A 27 -14.23 9.07 0.01
N HIS A 28 -13.41 8.14 -0.50
CA HIS A 28 -12.73 7.15 0.33
C HIS A 28 -11.55 7.74 1.13
N LEU A 29 -11.09 8.93 0.73
CA LEU A 29 -9.99 9.68 1.35
C LEU A 29 -10.48 10.86 2.22
N ASN A 30 -11.80 11.03 2.39
CA ASN A 30 -12.40 12.13 3.16
C ASN A 30 -11.92 12.16 4.63
N THR A 31 -12.09 13.32 5.27
CA THR A 31 -11.41 13.80 6.49
C THR A 31 -11.53 12.85 7.68
N ASP A 32 -10.55 12.86 8.59
CA ASP A 32 -10.60 12.09 9.85
C ASP A 32 -11.79 12.54 10.74
N ASN A 33 -12.41 13.68 10.41
CA ASN A 33 -13.52 14.32 11.12
C ASN A 33 -14.93 13.82 10.72
N ASP A 34 -15.08 13.00 9.67
CA ASP A 34 -16.40 12.48 9.22
C ASP A 34 -17.04 11.46 10.19
N PHE A 35 -16.36 11.13 11.30
CA PHE A 35 -16.87 10.28 12.38
C PHE A 35 -17.15 11.02 13.68
N ARG A 36 -17.45 12.33 13.61
CA ARG A 36 -18.24 12.95 14.67
C ARG A 36 -19.61 12.27 14.70
N PRO A 37 -20.04 11.66 15.82
CA PRO A 37 -21.46 11.51 16.04
C PRO A 37 -22.04 12.92 15.84
N SER A 38 -23.08 13.04 15.03
CA SER A 38 -23.88 14.27 14.99
C SER A 38 -24.13 14.74 16.43
N ASP A 39 -24.17 16.06 16.68
CA ASP A 39 -24.46 16.69 17.99
C ASP A 39 -25.77 16.22 18.69
N ASP A 40 -26.44 15.23 18.11
CA ASP A 40 -27.40 14.41 18.80
C ASP A 40 -26.68 13.54 19.85
N ASN A 41 -26.72 13.99 21.10
CA ASN A 41 -26.38 13.25 22.33
C ASN A 41 -27.20 11.93 22.51
N SER A 42 -27.76 11.38 21.44
CA SER A 42 -28.46 10.13 21.47
C SER A 42 -27.44 9.00 21.43
N LEU A 43 -27.51 8.15 22.45
CA LEU A 43 -26.89 6.82 22.52
C LEU A 43 -27.02 6.04 21.18
N ASP A 44 -28.03 6.38 20.36
CA ASP A 44 -28.38 5.78 19.07
C ASP A 44 -27.37 6.01 17.93
N ALA A 45 -26.69 7.15 17.86
CA ALA A 45 -25.68 7.39 16.81
C ALA A 45 -24.43 6.50 16.99
N THR A 46 -24.02 6.32 18.25
CA THR A 46 -22.94 5.39 18.62
C THR A 46 -23.38 3.94 18.44
N LEU A 47 -24.65 3.62 18.70
CA LEU A 47 -25.23 2.28 18.51
C LEU A 47 -25.36 1.87 17.04
N THR A 48 -25.68 2.79 16.12
CA THR A 48 -25.82 2.51 14.68
C THR A 48 -24.49 2.26 13.99
N ALA A 49 -23.42 2.97 14.35
CA ALA A 49 -22.04 2.61 13.94
C ALA A 49 -21.61 1.24 14.53
N ARG A 50 -22.02 0.95 15.77
CA ARG A 50 -21.75 -0.32 16.47
C ARG A 50 -22.42 -1.54 15.86
N GLN A 51 -23.59 -1.39 15.23
CA GLN A 51 -24.37 -2.49 14.67
C GLN A 51 -23.65 -3.22 13.51
N ARG A 52 -22.58 -2.64 12.94
CA ARG A 52 -21.68 -3.34 12.01
C ARG A 52 -20.73 -4.35 12.68
N TYR A 53 -20.62 -4.35 14.01
CA TYR A 53 -19.72 -5.24 14.76
C TYR A 53 -20.50 -6.33 15.54
N PRO A 54 -19.97 -7.57 15.59
CA PRO A 54 -20.55 -8.65 16.39
C PRO A 54 -20.74 -8.24 17.85
N SER A 55 -21.90 -8.56 18.43
CA SER A 55 -22.31 -8.15 19.79
C SER A 55 -21.40 -8.69 20.91
N ALA A 56 -20.67 -9.78 20.67
CA ALA A 56 -19.84 -10.47 21.67
C ALA A 56 -18.49 -9.79 21.98
N LEU A 57 -18.10 -8.75 21.22
CA LEU A 57 -16.73 -8.18 21.26
C LEU A 57 -16.69 -6.67 21.53
N ARG A 58 -17.83 -6.06 21.84
CA ARG A 58 -17.91 -4.65 22.21
C ARG A 58 -17.38 -4.47 23.63
N GLN A 59 -16.34 -3.65 23.84
CA GLN A 59 -16.08 -3.16 25.20
C GLN A 59 -17.36 -2.49 25.73
N PRO A 60 -17.76 -2.74 27.00
CA PRO A 60 -18.93 -2.08 27.56
C PRO A 60 -18.73 -0.57 27.46
N VAL A 61 -19.71 0.15 26.90
CA VAL A 61 -19.69 1.62 26.99
C VAL A 61 -19.97 1.90 28.45
N ILE A 62 -18.94 2.33 29.16
CA ILE A 62 -19.07 2.81 30.52
C ILE A 62 -19.71 4.18 30.39
N ASP A 63 -20.91 4.37 30.96
CA ASP A 63 -21.46 5.71 31.09
C ASP A 63 -20.41 6.55 31.85
N PRO A 64 -19.97 7.71 31.33
CA PRO A 64 -19.01 8.56 32.01
C PRO A 64 -19.34 8.86 33.48
N LYS A 65 -20.63 8.81 33.85
CA LYS A 65 -21.11 9.01 35.24
C LYS A 65 -20.86 7.80 36.14
N ASP A 66 -20.79 6.60 35.57
CA ASP A 66 -20.60 5.33 36.26
C ASP A 66 -19.15 4.82 36.19
N ASP A 67 -18.24 5.59 35.58
CA ASP A 67 -16.83 5.22 35.47
C ASP A 67 -16.08 5.46 36.78
N PRO A 68 -15.64 4.41 37.50
CA PRO A 68 -14.94 4.58 38.77
C PRO A 68 -13.47 4.98 38.57
N ILE A 69 -12.97 4.99 37.32
CA ILE A 69 -11.57 5.21 36.99
C ILE A 69 -11.35 6.70 36.68
N THR A 70 -10.54 7.34 37.52
CA THR A 70 -10.06 8.71 37.33
C THR A 70 -8.56 8.72 37.11
N ILE A 71 -8.09 9.45 36.10
CA ILE A 71 -6.66 9.68 35.88
C ILE A 71 -6.13 10.59 36.99
N ASP A 72 -5.25 10.05 37.83
CA ASP A 72 -4.65 10.75 38.96
C ASP A 72 -3.12 10.72 38.92
N GLY A 73 -2.45 11.05 40.04
CA GLY A 73 -1.00 11.09 40.12
C GLY A 73 -0.33 9.72 40.33
N GLN A 74 -1.06 8.61 40.33
CA GLN A 74 -0.54 7.29 40.73
C GLN A 74 -0.11 6.43 39.52
N MET A 75 0.76 5.44 39.75
CA MET A 75 1.30 4.58 38.68
C MET A 75 0.34 3.47 38.20
N ARG A 76 -0.77 3.25 38.92
CA ARG A 76 -1.75 2.21 38.57
C ARG A 76 -2.39 2.47 37.20
N HIS A 77 -2.94 1.42 36.60
CA HIS A 77 -3.59 1.47 35.28
C HIS A 77 -2.68 2.00 34.16
N THR A 78 -1.36 1.87 34.31
CA THR A 78 -0.38 2.38 33.35
C THR A 78 0.51 1.25 32.84
N PHE A 79 0.35 0.91 31.57
CA PHE A 79 1.08 -0.17 30.92
C PHE A 79 1.85 0.37 29.72
N TRP A 80 3.13 0.01 29.54
CA TRP A 80 3.92 0.42 28.37
C TRP A 80 4.69 -0.73 27.73
N PHE A 81 4.92 -0.58 26.43
CA PHE A 81 5.57 -1.55 25.58
C PHE A 81 6.37 -0.85 24.47
N LEU A 82 7.27 -1.60 23.84
CA LEU A 82 8.03 -1.12 22.67
C LEU A 82 7.57 -1.83 21.40
N GLN A 83 7.69 -1.16 20.27
CA GLN A 83 7.63 -1.77 18.94
C GLN A 83 8.91 -1.40 18.18
N ILE A 84 9.41 -2.37 17.42
CA ILE A 84 10.39 -2.20 16.36
C ILE A 84 9.89 -2.98 15.13
N SER A 85 10.04 -2.42 13.94
CA SER A 85 9.62 -3.05 12.69
C SER A 85 10.72 -3.01 11.63
N ASP A 86 10.61 -3.88 10.62
CA ASP A 86 11.44 -3.83 9.43
C ASP A 86 12.93 -3.85 9.78
N LEU A 87 13.35 -4.88 10.52
CA LEU A 87 14.72 -5.01 11.02
C LEU A 87 15.72 -5.21 9.88
N HIS A 88 15.32 -5.95 8.85
CA HIS A 88 16.13 -6.33 7.69
C HIS A 88 17.55 -6.74 8.09
N VAL A 89 17.68 -7.63 9.08
CA VAL A 89 18.97 -8.23 9.42
C VAL A 89 19.52 -8.86 8.15
N SER A 90 20.73 -8.43 7.75
CA SER A 90 21.27 -8.81 6.45
C SER A 90 22.75 -9.18 6.49
N ILE A 91 23.09 -10.19 5.69
CA ILE A 91 24.48 -10.57 5.41
C ILE A 91 25.10 -9.76 4.25
N HIS A 92 24.29 -8.94 3.57
CA HIS A 92 24.68 -8.22 2.37
C HIS A 92 24.62 -6.70 2.52
N PHE A 93 23.70 -6.20 3.34
CA PHE A 93 23.41 -4.78 3.45
C PHE A 93 23.47 -4.33 4.91
N ASP A 94 24.19 -3.24 5.15
CA ASP A 94 24.36 -2.62 6.46
C ASP A 94 24.66 -3.62 7.61
N PRO A 95 25.94 -3.94 7.85
CA PRO A 95 26.32 -4.93 8.85
C PRO A 95 26.05 -4.48 10.29
N LYS A 96 25.61 -3.23 10.53
CA LYS A 96 25.31 -2.71 11.86
C LYS A 96 23.91 -3.08 12.36
N ARG A 97 22.98 -3.48 11.48
CA ARG A 97 21.58 -3.74 11.87
C ARG A 97 21.44 -4.78 13.00
N ALA A 98 22.18 -5.89 12.92
CA ALA A 98 22.16 -6.91 13.96
C ALA A 98 22.91 -6.49 15.24
N PRO A 99 24.13 -5.91 15.18
CA PRO A 99 24.78 -5.31 16.35
C PRO A 99 23.94 -4.23 17.06
N ASP A 100 23.27 -3.35 16.31
CA ASP A 100 22.40 -2.32 16.87
C ASP A 100 21.18 -2.96 17.57
N LEU A 101 20.64 -4.07 17.02
CA LEU A 101 19.56 -4.83 17.64
C LEU A 101 20.02 -5.53 18.93
N GLU A 102 21.25 -6.07 18.94
CA GLU A 102 21.88 -6.63 20.15
C GLU A 102 21.97 -5.53 21.23
N LYS A 103 22.47 -4.34 20.86
CA LYS A 103 22.55 -3.17 21.76
C LYS A 103 21.17 -2.66 22.21
N PHE A 104 20.16 -2.67 21.35
CA PHE A 104 18.77 -2.39 21.73
C PHE A 104 18.31 -3.33 22.84
N CYS A 105 18.51 -4.63 22.62
CA CYS A 105 18.13 -5.65 23.58
C CYS A 105 18.87 -5.47 24.91
N GLU A 106 20.16 -5.13 24.90
CA GLU A 106 20.94 -4.94 26.13
C GLU A 106 20.58 -3.64 26.86
N GLU A 107 20.68 -2.49 26.20
CA GLU A 107 20.58 -1.20 26.88
C GLU A 107 19.13 -0.72 27.04
N TYR A 108 18.35 -0.72 25.95
CA TYR A 108 17.04 -0.06 25.94
C TYR A 108 16.03 -0.84 26.77
N ILE A 109 16.06 -2.17 26.71
CA ILE A 109 15.17 -3.01 27.50
C ILE A 109 15.43 -2.87 29.00
N ASP A 110 16.69 -2.69 29.43
CA ASP A 110 17.02 -2.53 30.85
C ASP A 110 16.69 -1.14 31.39
N ILE A 111 16.77 -0.11 30.54
CA ILE A 111 16.41 1.27 30.90
C ILE A 111 14.89 1.45 30.90
N ILE A 112 14.22 1.06 29.82
CA ILE A 112 12.78 1.30 29.62
C ILE A 112 11.94 0.28 30.38
N LYS A 113 12.45 -0.94 30.58
CA LYS A 113 11.76 -2.07 31.23
C LYS A 113 10.34 -2.28 30.69
N PRO A 114 10.16 -2.39 29.36
CA PRO A 114 8.84 -2.57 28.78
C PRO A 114 8.26 -3.93 29.17
N SER A 115 6.95 -3.99 29.37
CA SER A 115 6.28 -5.27 29.66
C SER A 115 6.30 -6.21 28.45
N VAL A 116 6.27 -5.62 27.25
CA VAL A 116 6.24 -6.33 25.96
C VAL A 116 7.12 -5.59 24.96
N VAL A 117 7.76 -6.33 24.06
CA VAL A 117 8.39 -5.80 22.84
C VAL A 117 7.78 -6.49 21.62
N LEU A 118 7.31 -5.68 20.68
CA LEU A 118 6.78 -6.14 19.39
C LEU A 118 7.88 -6.04 18.32
N ALA A 119 8.15 -7.14 17.61
CA ALA A 119 9.00 -7.16 16.42
C ALA A 119 8.14 -7.50 15.19
N THR A 120 7.68 -6.47 14.47
CA THR A 120 6.49 -6.53 13.60
C THR A 120 6.73 -6.80 12.12
N GLY A 121 7.60 -7.75 11.80
CA GLY A 121 7.84 -8.17 10.41
C GLY A 121 9.18 -7.74 9.85
N ASP A 122 9.49 -8.29 8.67
CA ASP A 122 10.75 -8.14 7.94
C ASP A 122 11.98 -8.22 8.86
N LEU A 123 12.00 -9.29 9.67
CA LEU A 123 13.05 -9.57 10.66
C LEU A 123 14.40 -9.79 9.97
N THR A 124 14.36 -10.43 8.80
CA THR A 124 15.50 -10.70 7.92
C THR A 124 15.32 -10.01 6.56
N ASP A 125 16.42 -9.74 5.84
CA ASP A 125 16.34 -9.02 4.56
C ASP A 125 16.08 -9.94 3.37
N ALA A 126 16.59 -11.17 3.34
CA ALA A 126 16.36 -12.17 2.29
C ALA A 126 16.66 -11.70 0.84
N ARG A 127 17.33 -10.56 0.68
CA ARG A 127 17.75 -9.97 -0.61
C ARG A 127 19.12 -10.47 -0.96
N THR A 128 19.36 -10.69 -2.24
CA THR A 128 20.71 -10.98 -2.76
C THR A 128 21.42 -9.70 -3.21
N LYS A 129 22.71 -9.79 -3.55
CA LYS A 129 23.44 -8.68 -4.21
C LYS A 129 22.84 -8.30 -5.58
N SER A 130 22.05 -9.17 -6.21
CA SER A 130 21.33 -8.85 -7.45
C SER A 130 20.07 -8.04 -7.14
N PRO A 131 19.79 -6.93 -7.85
CA PRO A 131 18.67 -6.02 -7.54
C PRO A 131 17.28 -6.69 -7.44
N MET A 132 17.05 -7.75 -8.22
CA MET A 132 15.78 -8.50 -8.27
C MET A 132 15.86 -9.87 -7.59
N GLY A 133 17.03 -10.28 -7.11
CA GLY A 133 17.21 -11.59 -6.50
C GLY A 133 16.76 -11.61 -5.04
N SER A 134 15.97 -12.64 -4.69
CA SER A 134 15.56 -12.94 -3.30
C SER A 134 15.62 -14.45 -3.05
N ARG A 135 16.02 -14.83 -1.85
CA ARG A 135 16.02 -16.21 -1.36
C ARG A 135 16.06 -16.23 0.16
N VAL A 136 15.71 -17.37 0.75
CA VAL A 136 15.94 -17.58 2.18
C VAL A 136 17.44 -17.70 2.47
N HIS A 137 17.93 -16.94 3.45
CA HIS A 137 19.31 -16.97 3.95
C HIS A 137 19.31 -17.38 5.42
N GLU A 138 19.73 -18.60 5.74
CA GLU A 138 19.71 -19.10 7.13
C GLU A 138 20.65 -18.29 8.03
N GLU A 139 21.72 -17.74 7.48
CA GLU A 139 22.70 -16.94 8.20
C GLU A 139 22.09 -15.66 8.79
N GLU A 140 21.16 -15.01 8.08
CA GLU A 140 20.45 -13.82 8.58
C GLU A 140 19.55 -14.17 9.77
N TRP A 141 18.90 -15.34 9.72
CA TRP A 141 18.10 -15.86 10.83
C TRP A 141 18.96 -16.22 12.05
N ILE A 142 20.15 -16.80 11.82
CA ILE A 142 21.12 -17.07 12.89
C ILE A 142 21.59 -15.77 13.53
N MET A 143 21.84 -14.71 12.74
CA MET A 143 22.19 -13.38 13.27
C MET A 143 21.07 -12.80 14.15
N TYR A 144 19.82 -12.85 13.67
CA TYR A 144 18.65 -12.42 14.45
C TYR A 144 18.54 -13.19 15.76
N TRP A 145 18.57 -14.52 15.69
CA TRP A 145 18.50 -15.38 16.89
C TRP A 145 19.63 -15.10 17.87
N ASN A 146 20.86 -14.89 17.38
CA ASN A 146 22.00 -14.57 18.22
C ASN A 146 21.82 -13.25 18.98
N ALA A 147 21.30 -12.20 18.32
CA ALA A 147 21.05 -10.91 18.96
C ALA A 147 20.06 -11.04 20.14
N LEU A 148 19.05 -11.90 20.02
CA LEU A 148 18.07 -12.14 21.10
C LEU A 148 18.61 -13.10 22.18
N ASN A 149 19.30 -14.17 21.77
CA ASN A 149 19.72 -15.24 22.67
C ASN A 149 20.92 -14.84 23.53
N LYS A 150 21.92 -14.15 22.98
CA LYS A 150 23.10 -13.67 23.73
C LYS A 150 22.67 -12.73 24.86
N THR A 151 21.77 -11.81 24.54
CA THR A 151 21.25 -10.78 25.45
C THR A 151 20.17 -11.32 26.39
N LYS A 152 19.75 -12.59 26.19
CA LYS A 152 18.68 -13.27 26.92
C LYS A 152 17.42 -12.42 27.05
N VAL A 153 17.07 -11.65 26.01
CA VAL A 153 16.01 -10.64 26.06
C VAL A 153 14.65 -11.25 26.44
N GLY A 154 14.36 -12.47 25.98
CA GLY A 154 13.13 -13.20 26.30
C GLY A 154 12.97 -13.57 27.78
N SER A 155 14.02 -13.43 28.61
CA SER A 155 13.93 -13.58 30.07
C SER A 155 13.64 -12.27 30.81
N ARG A 156 13.83 -11.12 30.14
CA ARG A 156 13.69 -9.78 30.72
C ARG A 156 12.40 -9.09 30.29
N THR A 157 11.87 -9.43 29.12
CA THR A 157 10.61 -8.91 28.60
C THR A 157 9.91 -9.94 27.72
N VAL A 158 8.61 -9.78 27.54
CA VAL A 158 7.83 -10.61 26.61
C VAL A 158 8.13 -10.16 25.19
N TRP A 159 8.88 -10.97 24.45
CA TRP A 159 9.15 -10.71 23.03
C TRP A 159 8.07 -11.34 22.14
N LEU A 160 7.44 -10.52 21.29
CA LEU A 160 6.40 -10.91 20.34
C LEU A 160 6.88 -10.61 18.92
N ASP A 161 7.45 -11.60 18.25
CA ASP A 161 7.84 -11.48 16.85
C ASP A 161 6.77 -12.04 15.91
N ILE A 162 6.68 -11.45 14.74
CA ILE A 162 5.89 -11.96 13.61
C ILE A 162 6.66 -11.71 12.32
N LYS A 163 6.43 -12.58 11.33
CA LYS A 163 7.12 -12.54 10.04
C LYS A 163 6.51 -11.49 9.09
N GLY A 164 7.35 -10.88 8.27
CA GLY A 164 6.95 -10.05 7.13
C GLY A 164 7.14 -10.78 5.79
N ASN A 165 7.04 -10.03 4.69
CA ASN A 165 7.19 -10.57 3.34
C ASN A 165 8.63 -10.98 3.04
N HIS A 166 9.63 -10.25 3.53
CA HIS A 166 11.05 -10.61 3.34
C HIS A 166 11.40 -11.93 4.03
N ASP A 167 10.87 -12.14 5.24
CA ASP A 167 11.03 -13.38 5.99
C ASP A 167 10.45 -14.62 5.27
N ASN A 168 9.53 -14.37 4.35
CA ASN A 168 8.77 -15.40 3.65
C ASN A 168 9.19 -15.56 2.17
N PHE A 169 10.21 -14.85 1.67
CA PHE A 169 10.63 -15.01 0.27
C PHE A 169 11.06 -16.44 -0.04
N ASN A 170 10.41 -17.06 -1.03
CA ASN A 170 10.68 -18.44 -1.44
C ASN A 170 10.32 -19.50 -0.39
N VAL A 171 9.42 -19.18 0.55
CA VAL A 171 8.83 -20.14 1.49
C VAL A 171 7.57 -20.74 0.88
N TYR A 172 7.53 -22.06 0.74
CA TYR A 172 6.41 -22.75 0.09
C TYR A 172 5.18 -22.80 0.98
N ASP A 173 5.35 -23.19 2.24
CA ASP A 173 4.30 -23.16 3.26
C ASP A 173 4.94 -23.06 4.67
N TRP A 174 4.10 -22.87 5.68
CA TRP A 174 4.50 -22.68 7.07
C TRP A 174 5.10 -23.91 7.74
N SER A 175 4.84 -25.11 7.21
CA SER A 175 5.39 -26.37 7.70
C SER A 175 6.72 -26.74 7.03
N HIS A 176 7.02 -26.10 5.90
CA HIS A 176 8.16 -26.42 5.07
C HIS A 176 9.49 -26.12 5.77
N ARG A 177 10.52 -26.94 5.51
CA ARG A 177 11.83 -26.87 6.17
C ARG A 177 12.60 -25.57 5.98
N ASN A 178 12.22 -24.76 4.99
CA ASN A 178 12.83 -23.46 4.72
C ASN A 178 12.09 -22.30 5.41
N ASN A 179 11.05 -22.57 6.19
CA ASN A 179 10.45 -21.61 7.11
C ASN A 179 11.33 -21.48 8.36
N PHE A 180 12.35 -20.64 8.29
CA PHE A 180 13.30 -20.44 9.37
C PHE A 180 12.74 -19.63 10.54
N PHE A 181 11.63 -18.91 10.36
CA PHE A 181 10.89 -18.29 11.48
C PHE A 181 10.55 -19.34 12.55
N LYS A 182 10.11 -20.54 12.14
CA LYS A 182 9.81 -21.65 13.07
C LYS A 182 11.01 -22.08 13.94
N LYS A 183 12.24 -21.87 13.45
CA LYS A 183 13.47 -22.37 14.09
C LYS A 183 14.19 -21.28 14.90
N TYR A 184 14.18 -20.04 14.42
CA TYR A 184 15.07 -18.99 14.92
C TYR A 184 14.35 -17.80 15.57
N SER A 185 13.02 -17.71 15.47
CA SER A 185 12.25 -16.70 16.18
C SER A 185 11.75 -17.21 17.54
N ILE A 186 11.30 -16.29 18.40
CA ILE A 186 10.78 -16.61 19.73
C ILE A 186 9.37 -17.20 19.64
N ARG A 187 8.50 -16.68 18.76
CA ARG A 187 7.10 -17.15 18.65
C ARG A 187 6.90 -18.23 17.61
N GLY A 188 7.76 -18.29 16.59
CA GLY A 188 7.67 -19.22 15.47
C GLY A 188 7.56 -20.70 15.83
N PRO A 189 8.30 -21.23 16.83
CA PRO A 189 8.19 -22.64 17.22
C PRO A 189 6.77 -23.08 17.60
N ASN A 190 6.01 -22.20 18.24
CA ASN A 190 4.65 -22.47 18.72
C ASN A 190 3.57 -21.85 17.82
N ASN A 191 3.91 -20.78 17.10
CA ASN A 191 2.99 -19.97 16.32
C ASN A 191 3.62 -19.61 14.99
N THR A 192 3.43 -20.45 13.98
CA THR A 192 3.95 -20.16 12.63
C THR A 192 3.07 -19.15 11.87
N ARG A 193 1.84 -18.91 12.32
CA ARG A 193 0.86 -17.97 11.73
C ARG A 193 0.45 -16.90 12.76
N SER A 194 -0.71 -16.29 12.55
CA SER A 194 -1.34 -15.39 13.52
C SER A 194 -1.50 -16.03 14.90
N TYR A 195 -1.37 -15.23 15.95
CA TYR A 195 -1.49 -15.67 17.34
C TYR A 195 -2.05 -14.57 18.23
N LYS A 196 -2.53 -14.96 19.41
CA LYS A 196 -2.93 -14.04 20.48
C LYS A 196 -2.05 -14.28 21.70
N HIS A 197 -1.52 -13.20 22.28
CA HIS A 197 -0.80 -13.24 23.55
C HIS A 197 -1.42 -12.22 24.51
N SER A 198 -1.75 -12.64 25.72
CA SER A 198 -2.34 -11.76 26.73
C SER A 198 -1.39 -11.59 27.91
N VAL A 199 -1.22 -10.35 28.34
CA VAL A 199 -0.42 -9.98 29.51
C VAL A 199 -1.35 -9.35 30.54
N ARG A 200 -1.30 -9.86 31.78
CA ARG A 200 -2.02 -9.26 32.89
C ARG A 200 -1.11 -8.24 33.57
N HIS A 201 -1.61 -7.02 33.77
CA HIS A 201 -0.93 -5.95 34.48
C HIS A 201 -1.93 -5.30 35.44
N ASP A 202 -1.58 -5.21 36.72
CA ASP A 202 -2.51 -4.86 37.80
C ASP A 202 -3.83 -5.69 37.76
N THR A 203 -4.95 -5.01 37.52
CA THR A 203 -6.30 -5.57 37.42
C THR A 203 -6.73 -5.79 35.96
N GLU A 204 -5.91 -5.37 35.00
CA GLU A 204 -6.23 -5.28 33.59
C GLU A 204 -5.52 -6.38 32.79
N THR A 205 -6.08 -6.72 31.63
CA THR A 205 -5.49 -7.69 30.71
C THR A 205 -5.38 -7.07 29.33
N TYR A 206 -4.15 -6.96 28.85
CA TYR A 206 -3.82 -6.45 27.53
C TYR A 206 -3.63 -7.63 26.59
N SER A 207 -4.27 -7.60 25.43
CA SER A 207 -4.16 -8.66 24.42
C SER A 207 -3.49 -8.13 23.16
N PHE A 208 -2.41 -8.77 22.77
CA PHE A 208 -1.70 -8.55 21.53
C PHE A 208 -2.09 -9.63 20.52
N ILE A 209 -2.50 -9.22 19.34
CA ILE A 209 -2.90 -10.12 18.26
C ILE A 209 -1.89 -9.93 17.13
N GLY A 210 -0.98 -10.89 16.99
CA GLY A 210 -0.07 -10.94 15.85
C GLY A 210 -0.83 -11.48 14.65
N VAL A 211 -0.90 -10.71 13.56
CA VAL A 211 -1.64 -11.07 12.34
C VAL A 211 -0.66 -11.36 11.20
N ASP A 212 -0.64 -12.60 10.72
CA ASP A 212 0.20 -13.01 9.60
C ASP A 212 -0.48 -12.69 8.26
N ALA A 213 -0.02 -11.62 7.61
CA ALA A 213 -0.51 -11.18 6.30
C ALA A 213 0.24 -11.84 5.11
N CYS A 214 1.25 -12.69 5.34
CA CYS A 214 2.06 -13.21 4.24
C CYS A 214 1.29 -14.20 3.36
N LEU A 215 1.62 -14.18 2.07
CA LEU A 215 1.11 -15.15 1.10
C LEU A 215 1.70 -16.54 1.33
N ALA A 216 0.92 -17.59 1.04
CA ALA A 216 1.51 -18.88 0.65
C ALA A 216 0.76 -19.56 -0.52
N PRO A 217 1.50 -20.22 -1.43
CA PRO A 217 2.96 -20.22 -1.50
C PRO A 217 3.52 -18.81 -1.70
N SER A 218 4.67 -18.53 -1.10
CA SER A 218 5.18 -17.17 -1.01
C SER A 218 6.21 -16.93 -2.10
N PRO A 219 5.87 -16.14 -3.14
CA PRO A 219 6.73 -15.99 -4.28
C PRO A 219 7.97 -15.16 -3.93
N LYS A 220 8.95 -15.21 -4.83
CA LYS A 220 10.08 -14.27 -4.81
C LYS A 220 9.61 -12.90 -5.29
N ARG A 221 10.48 -11.90 -5.14
CA ARG A 221 10.34 -10.62 -5.83
C ARG A 221 10.16 -10.85 -7.35
N PRO A 222 9.31 -10.07 -8.03
CA PRO A 222 8.62 -8.89 -7.56
C PRO A 222 7.16 -9.12 -7.08
N PHE A 223 6.74 -10.34 -6.79
CA PHE A 223 5.31 -10.63 -6.56
C PHE A 223 4.88 -10.65 -5.08
N ASN A 224 5.82 -10.43 -4.15
CA ASN A 224 5.61 -10.60 -2.71
C ASN A 224 5.80 -9.28 -1.95
N PHE A 225 4.90 -8.33 -2.22
CA PHE A 225 4.87 -7.00 -1.62
C PHE A 225 3.48 -6.60 -1.09
N ILE A 226 2.45 -7.42 -1.32
CA ILE A 226 1.09 -7.13 -0.86
C ILE A 226 0.64 -8.29 0.02
N GLY A 227 0.36 -7.98 1.28
CA GLY A 227 -0.20 -8.93 2.23
C GLY A 227 -1.66 -9.22 1.94
N LEU A 228 -2.12 -10.41 2.36
CA LEU A 228 -3.52 -10.81 2.28
C LEU A 228 -4.09 -10.93 3.70
N LEU A 229 -4.91 -9.96 4.08
CA LEU A 229 -5.74 -9.99 5.26
C LEU A 229 -7.20 -10.26 4.86
N ARG A 230 -7.90 -11.09 5.63
CA ARG A 230 -9.35 -11.29 5.45
C ARG A 230 -10.09 -10.42 6.45
N ASP A 231 -11.34 -10.09 6.18
CA ASP A 231 -12.13 -9.20 7.06
C ASP A 231 -12.18 -9.69 8.52
N LYS A 232 -12.27 -11.00 8.73
CA LYS A 232 -12.21 -11.63 10.06
C LYS A 232 -10.87 -11.50 10.78
N ASP A 233 -9.79 -11.20 10.04
CA ASP A 233 -8.45 -10.98 10.57
C ASP A 233 -8.27 -9.50 11.01
N ILE A 234 -9.14 -8.59 10.57
CA ILE A 234 -9.14 -7.14 10.87
C ILE A 234 -10.48 -6.69 11.51
N GLU A 235 -11.07 -7.52 12.36
CA GLU A 235 -12.10 -6.99 13.26
C GLU A 235 -11.40 -6.06 14.27
N ALA A 236 -11.73 -4.77 14.25
CA ALA A 236 -11.02 -3.76 15.02
C ALA A 236 -11.23 -3.93 16.54
N TYR A 237 -10.16 -4.32 17.25
CA TYR A 237 -10.16 -4.49 18.71
C TYR A 237 -9.30 -3.44 19.44
N GLY A 238 -8.66 -2.54 18.71
CA GLY A 238 -7.65 -1.60 19.20
C GLY A 238 -6.87 -0.95 18.04
N PRO A 239 -5.78 -0.22 18.32
CA PRO A 239 -4.90 0.30 17.28
C PRO A 239 -4.24 -0.85 16.50
N TYR A 240 -4.08 -0.68 15.19
CA TYR A 240 -3.37 -1.60 14.30
C TYR A 240 -1.94 -1.10 14.07
N LEU A 241 -0.97 -1.86 14.59
CA LEU A 241 0.46 -1.54 14.52
C LEU A 241 1.08 -2.38 13.41
N CYS A 242 1.71 -1.74 12.44
CA CYS A 242 2.34 -2.40 11.29
C CYS A 242 3.68 -1.74 10.93
N GLY A 243 4.41 -2.35 10.00
CA GLY A 243 5.52 -1.73 9.26
C GLY A 243 5.63 -2.40 7.89
N HIS A 244 5.92 -1.63 6.84
CA HIS A 244 6.17 -2.15 5.49
C HIS A 244 6.56 -1.10 4.43
N TYR A 245 5.84 0.02 4.33
CA TYR A 245 5.95 0.96 3.21
C TYR A 245 7.21 1.83 3.28
N HIS A 246 7.93 1.77 4.42
CA HIS A 246 8.97 2.73 4.77
C HIS A 246 8.39 4.16 4.75
N THR A 247 9.18 5.16 5.11
CA THR A 247 8.84 6.51 4.64
C THR A 247 8.75 6.44 3.11
N VAL A 248 7.58 6.60 2.49
CA VAL A 248 7.36 6.30 1.06
C VAL A 248 8.37 7.09 0.20
N GLY A 249 9.50 6.46 -0.14
CA GLY A 249 10.65 7.13 -0.73
C GLY A 249 11.19 8.35 0.04
N GLY A 250 10.96 8.45 1.35
CA GLY A 250 11.28 9.63 2.17
C GLY A 250 10.29 10.80 2.08
N LEU A 251 9.21 10.67 1.28
CA LEU A 251 8.24 11.75 1.03
C LEU A 251 7.16 11.87 2.11
N VAL A 252 6.79 10.76 2.76
CA VAL A 252 5.83 10.74 3.87
C VAL A 252 6.52 10.11 5.06
N GLN A 253 6.80 10.90 6.09
CA GLN A 253 7.58 10.46 7.25
C GLN A 253 6.72 9.84 8.37
N HIS A 254 5.43 10.17 8.41
CA HIS A 254 4.47 9.68 9.40
C HIS A 254 3.30 9.02 8.69
N MET A 255 3.32 7.70 8.64
CA MET A 255 2.29 6.89 7.99
C MET A 255 1.27 6.44 9.03
N TYR A 256 0.49 7.40 9.52
CA TYR A 256 -0.59 7.17 10.48
C TYR A 256 -1.90 7.65 9.89
N SER A 257 -2.99 6.92 10.13
CA SER A 257 -4.33 7.38 9.76
C SER A 257 -5.40 6.74 10.63
N THR A 258 -6.50 7.45 10.86
CA THR A 258 -7.72 6.81 11.39
C THR A 258 -8.43 6.11 10.24
N GLN A 259 -8.69 4.82 10.37
CA GLN A 259 -9.44 4.07 9.37
C GLN A 259 -10.94 4.41 9.44
N PRO A 260 -11.73 4.22 8.36
CA PRO A 260 -13.18 4.51 8.36
C PRO A 260 -13.99 3.78 9.43
N THR A 261 -13.43 2.75 10.06
CA THR A 261 -14.04 2.01 11.18
C THR A 261 -13.74 2.62 12.55
N GLY A 262 -12.86 3.63 12.63
CA GLY A 262 -12.55 4.41 13.83
C GLY A 262 -11.31 3.96 14.60
N TYR A 263 -10.62 2.88 14.16
CA TYR A 263 -9.34 2.49 14.75
C TYR A 263 -8.18 3.23 14.10
N LEU A 264 -7.08 3.34 14.84
CA LEU A 264 -5.86 3.96 14.36
C LEU A 264 -4.96 2.92 13.69
N GLU A 265 -4.58 3.15 12.44
CA GLU A 265 -3.52 2.41 11.74
C GLU A 265 -2.21 3.19 11.83
N ILE A 266 -1.18 2.54 12.36
CA ILE A 266 0.07 3.17 12.76
C ILE A 266 1.25 2.42 12.18
N GLU A 267 1.67 2.81 10.99
CA GLU A 267 2.85 2.24 10.36
C GLU A 267 4.12 2.87 10.94
N GLU A 268 4.95 2.08 11.63
CA GLU A 268 6.21 2.53 12.20
C GLU A 268 7.24 2.87 11.11
N ALA A 269 8.05 3.91 11.34
CA ALA A 269 9.26 4.10 10.56
C ALA A 269 10.24 2.92 10.82
N ASP A 270 11.00 2.54 9.80
CA ASP A 270 11.76 1.28 9.84
C ASP A 270 13.00 1.31 10.74
N TRP A 271 13.35 0.12 11.24
CA TRP A 271 14.63 -0.12 11.89
C TRP A 271 15.79 -0.14 10.87
N LYS A 272 15.57 -0.72 9.70
CA LYS A 272 16.53 -0.97 8.62
C LYS A 272 17.46 0.21 8.29
N ASP A 273 16.90 1.40 8.11
CA ASP A 273 17.58 2.60 7.66
C ASP A 273 17.62 3.63 8.79
N LEU A 274 16.51 3.81 9.53
CA LEU A 274 16.39 4.88 10.52
C LEU A 274 16.58 4.47 11.98
N ARG A 275 16.55 3.16 12.29
CA ARG A 275 16.58 2.63 13.68
C ARG A 275 15.56 3.34 14.56
N THR A 276 14.35 3.49 14.03
CA THR A 276 13.23 3.97 14.84
C THR A 276 12.84 2.91 15.86
N ILE A 277 12.47 3.38 17.04
CA ILE A 277 11.83 2.62 18.08
C ILE A 277 10.55 3.37 18.45
N ARG A 278 9.44 2.65 18.55
CA ARG A 278 8.21 3.17 19.13
C ARG A 278 8.10 2.81 20.60
N LEU A 279 7.86 3.82 21.43
CA LEU A 279 7.37 3.64 22.80
C LEU A 279 5.87 3.89 22.81
N ALA A 280 5.09 2.91 23.25
CA ALA A 280 3.64 3.02 23.38
C ALA A 280 3.21 2.73 24.81
N ALA A 281 2.12 3.37 25.23
CA ALA A 281 1.52 3.15 26.53
C ALA A 281 0.00 3.15 26.45
N VAL A 282 -0.62 2.39 27.36
CA VAL A 282 -2.03 2.50 27.70
C VAL A 282 -2.11 3.02 29.13
N ASP A 283 -2.62 4.24 29.29
CA ASP A 283 -2.75 4.92 30.59
C ASP A 283 -4.23 5.14 30.88
N HIS A 284 -4.76 4.45 31.88
CA HIS A 284 -6.19 4.42 32.23
C HIS A 284 -7.09 4.11 31.03
N GLY A 285 -6.67 3.18 30.17
CA GLY A 285 -7.41 2.75 28.97
C GLY A 285 -7.21 3.62 27.73
N LEU A 286 -6.42 4.69 27.80
CA LEU A 286 -6.11 5.56 26.67
C LEU A 286 -4.77 5.16 26.05
N PHE A 287 -4.74 4.85 24.75
CA PHE A 287 -3.52 4.54 24.01
C PHE A 287 -2.81 5.82 23.56
N THR A 288 -1.49 5.85 23.74
CA THR A 288 -0.61 6.90 23.23
C THR A 288 0.71 6.27 22.82
N PHE A 289 1.44 6.92 21.92
CA PHE A 289 2.76 6.47 21.51
C PHE A 289 3.64 7.63 21.05
N ILE A 290 4.94 7.37 20.99
CA ILE A 290 5.93 8.23 20.36
C ILE A 290 6.99 7.38 19.66
N ASP A 291 7.48 7.87 18.53
CA ASP A 291 8.61 7.30 17.83
C ASP A 291 9.87 8.12 18.14
N PHE A 292 10.98 7.45 18.38
CA PHE A 292 12.27 8.08 18.63
C PHE A 292 13.38 7.29 17.93
N LYS A 293 14.48 7.97 17.60
CA LYS A 293 15.61 7.32 16.93
C LYS A 293 16.54 6.70 17.94
N PHE A 294 17.26 5.67 17.49
CA PHE A 294 18.31 5.06 18.27
C PHE A 294 19.36 6.10 18.70
N ASN A 295 19.67 6.10 19.99
CA ASN A 295 20.52 7.02 20.75
C ASN A 295 19.89 8.39 21.04
N GLU A 296 18.61 8.62 20.77
CA GLU A 296 17.89 9.80 21.26
C GLU A 296 17.42 9.61 22.70
N TRP A 297 17.98 10.42 23.60
CA TRP A 297 17.63 10.47 25.02
C TRP A 297 17.59 11.93 25.49
N PRO A 298 16.77 12.28 26.50
CA PRO A 298 15.72 11.46 27.13
C PRO A 298 14.56 11.11 26.19
N VAL A 299 13.81 10.04 26.48
CA VAL A 299 12.56 9.68 25.80
C VAL A 299 11.38 10.12 26.67
N ILE A 300 10.45 10.88 26.08
CA ILE A 300 9.30 11.47 26.76
C ILE A 300 8.03 11.01 26.05
N LEU A 301 7.10 10.40 26.77
CA LEU A 301 5.76 10.06 26.29
C LEU A 301 4.72 10.75 27.16
N ILE A 302 4.05 11.77 26.62
CA ILE A 302 2.92 12.43 27.28
C ILE A 302 1.72 11.49 27.20
N THR A 303 1.21 11.05 28.36
CA THR A 303 0.08 10.11 28.44
C THR A 303 -1.23 10.80 28.77
N ASN A 304 -1.19 11.90 29.55
CA ASN A 304 -2.36 12.74 29.80
C ASN A 304 -1.98 14.22 29.89
N PRO A 305 -2.66 15.14 29.19
CA PRO A 305 -3.63 14.85 28.13
C PRO A 305 -2.95 14.19 26.92
N LYS A 306 -3.62 13.24 26.26
CA LYS A 306 -3.07 12.55 25.09
C LYS A 306 -3.18 13.41 23.82
N ASP A 307 -2.40 13.04 22.81
CA ASP A 307 -2.53 13.62 21.47
C ASP A 307 -3.93 13.37 20.90
N SER A 308 -4.62 14.45 20.55
CA SER A 308 -5.94 14.47 19.91
C SER A 308 -5.94 13.73 18.58
N LEU A 309 -4.84 13.78 17.83
CA LEU A 309 -4.70 13.14 16.53
C LEU A 309 -4.79 11.60 16.65
N TYR A 310 -4.38 11.05 17.80
CA TYR A 310 -4.41 9.62 18.08
C TYR A 310 -5.64 9.19 18.88
N SER A 311 -6.68 10.03 18.96
CA SER A 311 -7.93 9.70 19.65
C SER A 311 -8.75 8.65 18.90
N MET A 312 -9.22 7.63 19.62
CA MET A 312 -10.13 6.59 19.13
C MET A 312 -11.40 6.52 20.02
N PRO A 313 -12.32 7.50 19.94
CA PRO A 313 -13.43 7.64 20.89
C PRO A 313 -14.42 6.46 20.92
N ASN A 314 -14.45 5.65 19.86
CA ASN A 314 -15.29 4.43 19.81
C ASN A 314 -14.63 3.21 20.47
N ILE A 315 -13.34 3.29 20.80
CA ILE A 315 -12.50 2.21 21.34
C ILE A 315 -12.02 2.55 22.75
N GLU A 316 -11.81 3.83 23.05
CA GLU A 316 -11.17 4.32 24.27
C GLU A 316 -12.10 5.21 25.11
N PRO A 317 -11.96 5.23 26.45
CA PRO A 317 -12.74 6.07 27.34
C PRO A 317 -12.24 7.53 27.37
N SER A 318 -12.43 8.26 26.27
CA SER A 318 -11.88 9.62 26.08
C SER A 318 -12.34 10.65 27.13
N HIS A 319 -13.49 10.44 27.78
CA HIS A 319 -14.01 11.29 28.84
C HIS A 319 -13.09 11.33 30.08
N ARG A 320 -12.25 10.32 30.30
CA ARG A 320 -11.34 10.26 31.46
C ARG A 320 -10.33 11.39 31.49
N THR A 321 -9.90 11.89 30.33
CA THR A 321 -8.97 13.02 30.22
C THR A 321 -9.61 14.30 30.76
N ALA A 322 -10.87 14.57 30.43
CA ALA A 322 -11.62 15.75 30.89
C ALA A 322 -11.94 15.70 32.40
N ASN A 323 -12.05 14.50 32.97
CA ASN A 323 -12.27 14.28 34.41
C ASN A 323 -10.97 14.05 35.20
N SER A 324 -9.80 14.17 34.54
CA SER A 324 -8.50 13.91 35.16
C SER A 324 -8.09 14.98 36.17
N THR A 325 -7.17 14.65 37.06
CA THR A 325 -6.61 15.59 38.05
C THR A 325 -5.17 15.98 37.77
N HIS A 326 -4.48 15.25 36.88
CA HIS A 326 -3.05 15.41 36.65
C HIS A 326 -2.67 15.38 35.17
N VAL A 327 -1.75 16.24 34.76
CA VAL A 327 -0.90 16.03 33.59
C VAL A 327 0.11 14.93 33.92
N ARG A 328 0.34 14.00 33.00
CA ARG A 328 1.17 12.80 33.17
C ARG A 328 2.09 12.59 31.97
N ALA A 329 3.34 12.25 32.26
CA ALA A 329 4.32 11.84 31.27
C ALA A 329 5.18 10.68 31.79
N LEU A 330 5.50 9.74 30.90
CA LEU A 330 6.51 8.71 31.13
C LEU A 330 7.83 9.20 30.53
N VAL A 331 8.86 9.31 31.36
CA VAL A 331 10.18 9.84 30.98
C VAL A 331 11.26 8.83 31.29
N PHE A 332 12.09 8.53 30.30
CA PHE A 332 13.19 7.58 30.38
C PHE A 332 14.49 8.25 29.93
N SER A 333 15.60 8.02 30.64
CA SER A 333 16.93 8.43 30.17
C SER A 333 17.99 7.40 30.58
N LYS A 334 19.13 7.39 29.87
CA LYS A 334 20.33 6.63 30.26
C LYS A 334 20.90 7.13 31.58
N SER A 335 20.89 8.45 31.74
CA SER A 335 21.43 9.15 32.90
C SER A 335 20.28 9.65 33.78
N ARG A 336 20.60 9.99 35.02
CA ARG A 336 19.56 10.43 35.96
C ARG A 336 18.92 11.71 35.44
N LEU A 337 17.60 11.81 35.52
CA LEU A 337 16.89 13.05 35.15
C LEU A 337 17.18 14.15 36.19
N SER A 338 17.53 15.33 35.70
CA SER A 338 17.78 16.54 36.50
C SER A 338 16.53 17.40 36.62
N SER A 339 15.75 17.55 35.53
CA SER A 339 14.46 18.22 35.54
C SER A 339 13.49 17.61 34.52
N VAL A 340 12.19 17.69 34.83
CA VAL A 340 11.10 17.45 33.89
C VAL A 340 10.09 18.57 34.08
N GLU A 341 9.79 19.31 33.02
CA GLU A 341 8.94 20.50 33.07
C GLU A 341 7.94 20.46 31.91
N PHE A 342 6.78 21.09 32.08
CA PHE A 342 5.79 21.21 31.03
C PHE A 342 5.21 22.62 30.92
N THR A 343 4.62 22.91 29.76
CA THR A 343 3.80 24.10 29.54
C THR A 343 2.58 23.75 28.69
N ILE A 344 1.48 24.47 28.89
CA ILE A 344 0.29 24.40 28.06
C ILE A 344 0.08 25.77 27.41
N ASP A 345 -0.17 25.81 26.10
CA ASP A 345 -0.39 27.01 25.29
C ASP A 345 0.71 28.09 25.41
N GLY A 346 1.95 27.66 25.64
CA GLY A 346 3.10 28.57 25.77
C GLY A 346 3.10 29.40 27.05
N ASN A 347 2.31 29.01 28.05
CA ASN A 347 2.34 29.60 29.39
C ASN A 347 3.67 29.31 30.12
N LYS A 348 3.77 29.74 31.37
CA LYS A 348 4.95 29.51 32.20
C LYS A 348 5.25 28.00 32.33
N TRP A 349 6.52 27.63 32.17
CA TRP A 349 7.00 26.28 32.44
C TRP A 349 6.83 25.92 33.91
N VAL A 350 6.33 24.71 34.16
CA VAL A 350 6.06 24.17 35.50
C VAL A 350 6.77 22.84 35.65
N GLU A 351 7.45 22.65 36.78
CA GLU A 351 8.16 21.42 37.10
C GLU A 351 7.20 20.28 37.43
N MET A 352 7.44 19.09 36.88
CA MET A 352 6.67 17.88 37.15
C MET A 352 7.30 17.08 38.29
N LYS A 353 6.47 16.56 39.19
CA LYS A 353 6.91 15.74 40.31
C LYS A 353 7.13 14.29 39.87
N HIS A 354 8.29 13.74 40.17
CA HIS A 354 8.56 12.30 40.03
C HIS A 354 7.79 11.49 41.07
N ILE A 355 7.09 10.43 40.64
CA ILE A 355 6.28 9.59 41.53
C ILE A 355 6.93 8.22 41.74
N SER A 356 7.06 7.45 40.67
CA SER A 356 7.65 6.11 40.69
C SER A 356 7.99 5.67 39.28
N GLY A 357 9.02 4.84 39.13
CA GLY A 357 9.46 4.34 37.82
C GLY A 357 9.70 5.51 36.85
N PRO A 358 9.13 5.48 35.63
CA PRO A 358 9.26 6.57 34.66
C PRO A 358 8.22 7.69 34.81
N LEU A 359 7.30 7.64 35.79
CA LEU A 359 6.16 8.55 35.85
C LEU A 359 6.48 9.90 36.51
N TYR A 360 6.18 10.96 35.78
CA TYR A 360 6.18 12.35 36.22
C TYR A 360 4.78 12.95 36.09
N VAL A 361 4.35 13.71 37.09
CA VAL A 361 2.99 14.27 37.13
C VAL A 361 2.96 15.70 37.64
N HIS A 362 1.91 16.44 37.27
CA HIS A 362 1.58 17.72 37.88
C HIS A 362 0.06 17.92 37.93
N GLU A 363 -0.47 18.49 39.02
CA GLU A 363 -1.89 18.79 39.13
C GLU A 363 -2.32 19.86 38.11
N TRP A 364 -3.52 19.72 37.57
CA TRP A 364 -4.10 20.70 36.63
C TRP A 364 -5.62 20.79 36.78
N GLN A 365 -6.21 21.79 36.13
CA GLN A 365 -7.66 21.95 36.04
C GLN A 365 -8.09 21.81 34.57
N PRO A 366 -8.58 20.63 34.15
CA PRO A 366 -9.01 20.41 32.76
C PRO A 366 -10.05 21.43 32.28
N LYS A 367 -10.87 21.96 33.20
CA LYS A 367 -11.91 22.95 32.91
C LYS A 367 -11.40 24.21 32.22
N ASP A 368 -10.12 24.51 32.36
CA ASP A 368 -9.48 25.67 31.73
C ASP A 368 -9.26 25.45 30.21
N PHE A 369 -9.44 24.21 29.71
CA PHE A 369 -9.12 23.75 28.35
C PHE A 369 -10.30 23.02 27.67
N ASN A 370 -11.53 23.39 28.03
CA ASN A 370 -12.74 22.65 27.65
C ASN A 370 -13.11 22.71 26.16
N SER A 371 -12.52 23.59 25.35
CA SER A 371 -12.95 23.79 23.96
C SER A 371 -11.79 24.01 23.01
N GLY A 372 -11.81 23.31 21.88
CA GLY A 372 -10.82 23.42 20.83
C GLY A 372 -9.56 22.60 21.09
N LEU A 373 -8.51 22.94 20.34
CA LEU A 373 -7.19 22.31 20.41
C LEU A 373 -6.24 23.18 21.24
N HIS A 374 -5.54 22.54 22.15
CA HIS A 374 -4.53 23.15 23.02
C HIS A 374 -3.18 22.48 22.81
N TRP A 375 -2.09 23.23 22.95
CA TRP A 375 -0.73 22.70 22.85
C TRP A 375 -0.21 22.34 24.22
N ILE A 376 0.37 21.16 24.36
CA ILE A 376 1.20 20.80 25.52
C ILE A 376 2.62 20.51 25.05
N GLU A 377 3.58 20.98 25.82
CA GLU A 377 5.01 20.73 25.62
C GLU A 377 5.60 20.19 26.92
N VAL A 378 6.35 19.09 26.85
CA VAL A 378 7.10 18.54 27.98
C VAL A 378 8.56 18.47 27.62
N THR A 379 9.41 18.98 28.50
CA THR A 379 10.86 18.99 28.37
C THR A 379 11.49 18.21 29.50
N ALA A 380 12.42 17.33 29.17
CA ALA A 380 13.23 16.60 30.15
C ALA A 380 14.71 16.85 29.91
N THR A 381 15.44 17.07 31.00
CA THR A 381 16.90 17.23 31.01
C THR A 381 17.49 16.16 31.93
N ASP A 382 18.58 15.52 31.51
CA ASP A 382 19.34 14.61 32.37
C ASP A 382 20.59 15.25 32.98
N THR A 383 21.33 14.51 33.81
CA THR A 383 22.55 14.97 34.46
C THR A 383 23.75 15.09 33.53
N ASP A 384 23.65 14.57 32.31
CA ASP A 384 24.69 14.68 31.28
C ASP A 384 24.37 15.82 30.30
N ASP A 385 23.45 16.71 30.69
CA ASP A 385 22.94 17.84 29.92
C ASP A 385 22.23 17.46 28.60
N ASN A 386 21.83 16.19 28.42
CA ASN A 386 20.96 15.83 27.31
C ASN A 386 19.56 16.37 27.60
N LYS A 387 19.00 17.07 26.61
CA LYS A 387 17.70 17.72 26.72
C LYS A 387 16.82 17.38 25.52
N ARG A 388 15.57 17.00 25.78
CA ARG A 388 14.57 16.77 24.73
C ARG A 388 13.25 17.42 25.10
N THR A 389 12.53 17.88 24.09
CA THR A 389 11.17 18.42 24.22
C THR A 389 10.24 17.67 23.29
N VAL A 390 9.08 17.27 23.80
CA VAL A 390 7.98 16.65 23.04
C VAL A 390 6.78 17.57 23.09
N LYS A 391 6.10 17.74 21.96
CA LYS A 391 4.98 18.66 21.78
C LYS A 391 3.88 18.00 20.96
N HIS A 392 2.62 18.15 21.39
CA HIS A 392 1.47 17.78 20.59
C HIS A 392 0.22 18.62 20.92
N GLN A 393 -0.86 18.42 20.17
CA GLN A 393 -2.15 19.02 20.44
C GLN A 393 -3.06 18.05 21.17
N PHE A 394 -3.74 18.52 22.21
CA PHE A 394 -4.81 17.78 22.89
C PHE A 394 -6.13 18.54 22.80
N SER A 395 -7.23 17.84 23.09
CA SER A 395 -8.57 18.40 23.17
C SER A 395 -9.38 17.64 24.23
N LEU A 396 -10.30 18.36 24.88
CA LEU A 396 -11.26 17.81 25.84
C LEU A 396 -12.70 17.72 25.28
N ASP A 397 -12.96 18.36 24.14
CA ASP A 397 -14.27 18.37 23.45
C ASP A 397 -14.33 17.44 22.21
N GLY A 398 -13.24 16.71 21.94
CA GLY A 398 -13.12 15.85 20.77
C GLY A 398 -12.72 16.57 19.49
N SER A 399 -12.33 17.86 19.56
CA SER A 399 -11.63 18.54 18.49
C SER A 399 -10.37 17.77 18.08
N LYS A 400 -10.19 17.56 16.78
CA LYS A 400 -9.11 16.75 16.22
C LYS A 400 -8.67 17.32 14.87
N GLY A 401 -7.37 17.37 14.64
CA GLY A 401 -6.79 17.71 13.34
C GLY A 401 -6.87 16.54 12.35
N ASP A 402 -6.45 16.76 11.10
CA ASP A 402 -6.31 15.69 10.12
C ASP A 402 -4.88 15.15 10.08
N PHE A 403 -4.73 13.86 9.80
CA PHE A 403 -3.43 13.31 9.43
C PHE A 403 -2.96 13.89 8.09
N ASP A 404 -1.64 13.80 7.86
CA ASP A 404 -1.03 14.20 6.60
C ASP A 404 -1.77 13.57 5.40
N PHE A 405 -1.98 14.37 4.36
CA PHE A 405 -2.73 13.92 3.18
C PHE A 405 -2.08 12.71 2.51
N GLY A 406 -0.74 12.68 2.42
CA GLY A 406 -0.01 11.56 1.84
C GLY A 406 -0.18 10.27 2.64
N ALA A 407 -0.15 10.37 3.97
CA ALA A 407 -0.40 9.23 4.86
C ALA A 407 -1.82 8.69 4.69
N ARG A 408 -2.84 9.57 4.70
CA ARG A 408 -4.24 9.18 4.46
C ARG A 408 -4.42 8.54 3.09
N LEU A 409 -3.81 9.12 2.05
CA LEU A 409 -3.86 8.58 0.71
C LEU A 409 -3.30 7.16 0.64
N MET A 410 -2.14 6.92 1.25
CA MET A 410 -1.50 5.61 1.14
C MET A 410 -2.13 4.53 2.03
N LEU A 411 -2.62 4.88 3.22
CA LEU A 411 -3.17 3.90 4.16
C LEU A 411 -4.65 3.57 3.91
N ARG A 412 -5.40 4.46 3.27
CA ARG A 412 -6.83 4.25 3.02
C ARG A 412 -7.15 3.83 1.59
N ILE A 413 -6.15 3.74 0.72
CA ILE A 413 -6.37 3.33 -0.67
C ILE A 413 -6.69 1.84 -0.76
N ASP A 414 -7.82 1.51 -1.38
CA ASP A 414 -8.08 0.12 -1.78
C ASP A 414 -7.23 -0.22 -3.00
N ASN A 415 -6.15 -0.97 -2.78
CA ASN A 415 -5.23 -1.43 -3.82
C ASN A 415 -5.93 -2.22 -4.93
N ARG A 416 -7.05 -2.91 -4.66
CA ARG A 416 -7.83 -3.62 -5.70
C ARG A 416 -8.58 -2.62 -6.57
N ALA A 417 -9.25 -1.65 -5.95
CA ALA A 417 -9.96 -0.59 -6.68
C ALA A 417 -8.99 0.25 -7.53
N LEU A 418 -7.83 0.61 -6.97
CA LEU A 418 -6.76 1.29 -7.71
C LEU A 418 -6.27 0.43 -8.87
N GLY A 419 -6.02 -0.87 -8.65
CA GLY A 419 -5.59 -1.79 -9.69
C GLY A 419 -6.59 -1.88 -10.84
N TYR A 420 -7.89 -2.05 -10.54
CA TYR A 420 -8.95 -2.05 -11.56
C TYR A 420 -9.04 -0.73 -12.32
N PHE A 421 -8.85 0.40 -11.63
CA PHE A 421 -8.82 1.71 -12.27
C PHE A 421 -7.65 1.87 -13.23
N LEU A 422 -6.43 1.59 -12.79
CA LEU A 422 -5.23 1.69 -13.61
C LEU A 422 -5.32 0.77 -14.83
N PHE A 423 -5.87 -0.43 -14.63
CA PHE A 423 -6.13 -1.37 -15.73
C PHE A 423 -7.17 -0.84 -16.73
N GLY A 424 -8.31 -0.34 -16.23
CA GLY A 424 -9.34 0.27 -17.08
C GLY A 424 -8.84 1.49 -17.83
N LEU A 425 -8.03 2.33 -17.18
CA LEU A 425 -7.37 3.49 -17.78
C LEU A 425 -6.39 3.05 -18.88
N ALA A 426 -5.57 2.04 -18.63
CA ALA A 426 -4.64 1.50 -19.62
C ALA A 426 -5.36 0.95 -20.84
N ILE A 427 -6.42 0.16 -20.65
CA ILE A 427 -7.28 -0.31 -21.75
C ILE A 427 -7.87 0.87 -22.52
N SER A 428 -8.38 1.88 -21.80
CA SER A 428 -8.98 3.06 -22.42
C SER A 428 -7.98 3.82 -23.29
N ILE A 429 -6.75 4.04 -22.79
CA ILE A 429 -5.66 4.68 -23.54
C ILE A 429 -5.29 3.87 -24.79
N CYS A 430 -5.34 2.53 -24.72
CA CYS A 430 -5.04 1.69 -25.88
C CYS A 430 -6.19 1.61 -26.90
N VAL A 431 -7.44 1.56 -26.43
CA VAL A 431 -8.60 1.24 -27.28
C VAL A 431 -9.29 2.49 -27.83
N ILE A 432 -9.37 3.59 -27.07
CA ILE A 432 -10.06 4.82 -27.50
C ILE A 432 -9.41 5.41 -28.77
N PRO A 433 -8.07 5.51 -28.90
CA PRO A 433 -7.46 5.98 -30.14
C PRO A 433 -7.80 5.10 -31.34
N LEU A 434 -7.89 3.78 -31.16
CA LEU A 434 -8.25 2.84 -32.22
C LEU A 434 -9.71 3.04 -32.66
N ILE A 435 -10.63 3.25 -31.70
CA ILE A 435 -12.03 3.59 -32.00
C ILE A 435 -12.11 4.94 -32.71
N ALA A 436 -11.38 5.95 -32.24
CA ALA A 436 -11.34 7.27 -32.87
C ALA A 436 -10.81 7.19 -34.31
N LEU A 437 -9.70 6.49 -34.55
CA LEU A 437 -9.14 6.24 -35.88
C LEU A 437 -10.14 5.50 -36.80
N ARG A 438 -10.92 4.56 -36.25
CA ARG A 438 -11.98 3.86 -36.99
C ARG A 438 -13.15 4.79 -37.35
N MET A 439 -13.46 5.78 -36.52
CA MET A 439 -14.54 6.73 -36.77
C MET A 439 -14.17 7.85 -37.74
N ILE A 440 -12.90 8.01 -38.12
CA ILE A 440 -12.47 8.97 -39.16
C ILE A 440 -12.93 8.41 -40.53
N PRO A 441 -13.93 9.02 -41.20
CA PRO A 441 -14.55 8.46 -42.40
C PRO A 441 -13.63 8.39 -43.63
N ASN A 442 -12.43 8.97 -43.52
CA ASN A 442 -11.48 9.16 -44.62
C ASN A 442 -10.10 8.54 -44.36
N ASN A 443 -9.99 7.51 -43.50
CA ASN A 443 -8.74 6.79 -43.36
C ASN A 443 -8.52 5.90 -44.61
N LYS A 444 -8.13 6.55 -45.71
CA LYS A 444 -7.82 5.98 -47.04
C LYS A 444 -6.38 5.49 -47.12
N SER A 445 -5.66 5.46 -46.00
CA SER A 445 -4.25 5.07 -45.99
C SER A 445 -4.11 3.55 -45.95
N PRO A 446 -3.33 2.96 -46.86
CA PRO A 446 -3.12 1.53 -46.89
C PRO A 446 -2.24 1.08 -45.71
N TRP A 447 -2.68 0.03 -45.02
CA TRP A 447 -1.94 -0.64 -43.95
C TRP A 447 -0.78 -1.48 -44.46
N PHE A 448 -0.83 -1.87 -45.73
CA PHE A 448 0.20 -2.67 -46.39
C PHE A 448 0.00 -2.57 -47.91
N VAL A 449 1.10 -2.49 -48.66
CA VAL A 449 1.13 -2.59 -50.13
C VAL A 449 2.23 -3.58 -50.48
N GLY A 450 1.89 -4.65 -51.19
CA GLY A 450 2.86 -5.68 -51.57
C GLY A 450 2.22 -6.82 -52.36
N TYR A 451 3.02 -7.78 -52.80
CA TYR A 451 2.51 -8.96 -53.51
C TYR A 451 1.65 -9.81 -52.58
N VAL A 452 0.36 -9.91 -52.90
CA VAL A 452 -0.62 -10.72 -52.14
C VAL A 452 -0.93 -12.02 -52.87
N LEU A 453 -0.71 -12.06 -54.18
CA LEU A 453 -0.68 -13.26 -55.03
C LEU A 453 0.63 -13.24 -55.84
N ASP A 454 1.04 -14.39 -56.37
CA ASP A 454 2.34 -14.62 -57.01
C ASP A 454 2.73 -13.52 -58.03
N ASP A 455 1.75 -12.94 -58.72
CA ASP A 455 1.98 -11.86 -59.70
C ASP A 455 1.20 -10.56 -59.44
N TYR A 456 0.47 -10.43 -58.33
CA TYR A 456 -0.43 -9.29 -58.09
C TYR A 456 -0.12 -8.54 -56.80
N ILE A 457 0.16 -7.23 -56.94
CA ILE A 457 0.29 -6.29 -55.83
C ILE A 457 -1.11 -5.97 -55.29
N GLY A 458 -1.33 -6.25 -54.01
CA GLY A 458 -2.52 -5.89 -53.27
C GLY A 458 -2.29 -4.68 -52.38
N VAL A 459 -3.35 -3.88 -52.21
CA VAL A 459 -3.41 -2.73 -51.29
C VAL A 459 -4.38 -3.07 -50.17
N CYS A 460 -3.88 -3.20 -48.95
CA CYS A 460 -4.66 -3.62 -47.80
C CYS A 460 -5.12 -2.41 -46.97
N PHE A 461 -6.40 -2.35 -46.66
CA PHE A 461 -7.01 -1.35 -45.79
C PHE A 461 -7.70 -2.01 -44.60
N VAL A 462 -7.98 -1.22 -43.55
CA VAL A 462 -8.74 -1.68 -42.38
C VAL A 462 -10.16 -2.16 -42.73
N TRP A 463 -10.68 -1.75 -43.89
CA TRP A 463 -12.01 -2.09 -44.38
C TRP A 463 -12.01 -3.16 -45.49
N GLY A 464 -10.86 -3.68 -45.92
CA GLY A 464 -10.75 -4.73 -46.94
C GLY A 464 -9.50 -4.59 -47.80
N MET A 465 -9.33 -5.45 -48.79
CA MET A 465 -8.17 -5.46 -49.68
C MET A 465 -8.58 -5.16 -51.11
N ILE A 466 -7.74 -4.46 -51.86
CA ILE A 466 -7.88 -4.29 -53.31
C ILE A 466 -6.73 -5.05 -53.98
N ILE A 467 -7.05 -6.04 -54.81
CA ILE A 467 -6.08 -6.84 -55.57
C ILE A 467 -6.51 -6.81 -57.03
N ASP A 468 -5.65 -6.35 -57.94
CA ASP A 468 -5.94 -6.24 -59.38
C ASP A 468 -7.30 -5.57 -59.70
N GLY A 469 -7.59 -4.45 -59.01
CA GLY A 469 -8.84 -3.70 -59.16
C GLY A 469 -10.09 -4.36 -58.51
N SER A 470 -9.95 -5.55 -57.94
CA SER A 470 -11.05 -6.28 -57.27
C SER A 470 -11.03 -6.06 -55.75
N TYR A 471 -12.19 -5.76 -55.16
CA TYR A 471 -12.33 -5.52 -53.71
C TYR A 471 -12.74 -6.79 -52.95
N LEU A 472 -11.97 -7.13 -51.91
CA LEU A 472 -12.24 -8.23 -50.97
C LEU A 472 -12.62 -7.69 -49.59
N PRO A 473 -13.84 -8.00 -49.07
CA PRO A 473 -14.31 -7.53 -47.76
C PRO A 473 -13.49 -8.07 -46.57
N GLY A 474 -13.19 -7.20 -45.60
CA GLY A 474 -12.13 -7.34 -44.60
C GLY A 474 -12.30 -8.30 -43.43
N GLY A 475 -13.07 -9.40 -43.54
CA GLY A 475 -13.23 -10.35 -42.41
C GLY A 475 -11.89 -10.93 -41.89
N ILE A 476 -10.94 -11.20 -42.79
CA ILE A 476 -9.66 -11.85 -42.49
C ILE A 476 -8.59 -10.84 -42.01
N THR A 477 -8.67 -9.58 -42.43
CA THR A 477 -7.69 -8.53 -42.05
C THR A 477 -7.85 -8.11 -40.58
N TYR A 478 -9.05 -8.22 -40.00
CA TYR A 478 -9.26 -8.01 -38.56
C TYR A 478 -8.60 -9.11 -37.71
N ILE A 479 -8.62 -10.37 -38.17
CA ILE A 479 -7.97 -11.48 -37.47
C ILE A 479 -6.45 -11.27 -37.47
N LEU A 480 -5.88 -10.94 -38.63
CA LEU A 480 -4.45 -10.68 -38.77
C LEU A 480 -3.99 -9.46 -37.94
N GLY A 481 -4.74 -8.35 -38.01
CA GLY A 481 -4.46 -7.16 -37.20
C GLY A 481 -4.59 -7.39 -35.69
N THR A 482 -5.57 -8.19 -35.27
CA THR A 482 -5.73 -8.58 -33.86
C THR A 482 -4.56 -9.45 -33.39
N LEU A 483 -4.13 -10.42 -34.21
CA LEU A 483 -2.97 -11.25 -33.90
C LEU A 483 -1.67 -10.44 -33.82
N VAL A 484 -1.47 -9.46 -34.72
CA VAL A 484 -0.30 -8.56 -34.68
C VAL A 484 -0.29 -7.69 -33.43
N ILE A 485 -1.44 -7.15 -33.01
CA ILE A 485 -1.55 -6.36 -31.77
C ILE A 485 -1.31 -7.23 -30.53
N LEU A 486 -1.87 -8.44 -30.49
CA LEU A 486 -1.65 -9.39 -29.40
C LEU A 486 -0.18 -9.82 -29.31
N PHE A 487 0.48 -10.08 -30.44
CA PHE A 487 1.91 -10.40 -30.47
C PHE A 487 2.78 -9.22 -30.01
N SER A 488 2.46 -8.00 -30.46
CA SER A 488 3.15 -6.77 -30.06
C SER A 488 3.02 -6.49 -28.55
N LEU A 489 1.83 -6.71 -27.98
CA LEU A 489 1.61 -6.60 -26.54
C LEU A 489 2.37 -7.66 -25.75
N ASN A 490 2.34 -8.92 -26.19
CA ASN A 490 3.14 -9.99 -25.57
C ASN A 490 4.64 -9.68 -25.61
N PHE A 491 5.13 -9.14 -26.73
CA PHE A 491 6.53 -8.74 -26.88
C PHE A 491 6.90 -7.56 -25.96
N TYR A 492 6.02 -6.56 -25.83
CA TYR A 492 6.20 -5.47 -24.88
C TYR A 492 6.29 -5.97 -23.43
N PHE A 493 5.38 -6.85 -23.02
CA PHE A 493 5.38 -7.40 -21.66
C PHE A 493 6.59 -8.29 -21.39
N ALA A 494 7.10 -8.99 -22.42
CA ALA A 494 8.27 -9.87 -22.28
C ALA A 494 9.61 -9.11 -22.29
N TYR A 495 9.75 -8.05 -23.09
CA TYR A 495 11.05 -7.44 -23.38
C TYR A 495 11.16 -5.94 -23.05
N GLY A 496 10.06 -5.30 -22.66
CA GLY A 496 10.02 -3.91 -22.21
C GLY A 496 9.95 -2.87 -23.32
N LEU A 497 9.68 -1.61 -22.93
CA LEU A 497 9.37 -0.52 -23.84
C LEU A 497 10.49 -0.20 -24.85
N MET A 498 11.75 -0.24 -24.41
CA MET A 498 12.87 0.08 -25.31
C MET A 498 13.11 -1.03 -26.34
N ALA A 499 12.96 -2.30 -25.98
CA ALA A 499 13.05 -3.41 -26.93
C ALA A 499 11.86 -3.41 -27.90
N TYR A 500 10.67 -3.01 -27.43
CA TYR A 500 9.50 -2.82 -28.26
C TYR A 500 9.69 -1.68 -29.28
N LEU A 501 10.28 -0.55 -28.88
CA LEU A 501 10.53 0.60 -29.76
C LEU A 501 11.75 0.40 -30.68
N LEU A 502 12.75 -0.39 -30.30
CA LEU A 502 14.02 -0.53 -31.03
C LEU A 502 14.21 -1.91 -31.68
N GLY A 503 13.22 -2.80 -31.57
CA GLY A 503 13.27 -4.16 -32.11
C GLY A 503 13.29 -4.18 -33.65
N PHE A 504 14.15 -5.04 -34.20
CA PHE A 504 14.54 -5.16 -35.62
C PHE A 504 13.37 -5.35 -36.63
N PHE A 505 12.14 -5.58 -36.16
CA PHE A 505 10.98 -5.84 -37.01
C PHE A 505 9.96 -4.70 -37.16
N ASN A 506 10.08 -3.54 -36.48
CA ASN A 506 8.95 -2.58 -36.48
C ASN A 506 9.23 -1.06 -36.53
N THR A 507 10.48 -0.58 -36.68
CA THR A 507 10.71 0.89 -36.80
C THR A 507 11.31 1.40 -38.10
N TRP A 508 12.00 0.58 -38.88
CA TRP A 508 12.31 0.95 -40.26
C TRP A 508 11.05 1.11 -41.10
N SER A 509 9.98 0.39 -40.78
CA SER A 509 8.68 0.55 -41.44
C SER A 509 8.19 1.99 -41.33
N TYR A 510 8.31 2.70 -40.20
CA TYR A 510 7.87 4.09 -40.09
C TYR A 510 8.70 5.06 -40.95
N VAL A 511 10.03 4.89 -41.00
CA VAL A 511 10.91 5.71 -41.86
C VAL A 511 10.66 5.40 -43.35
N VAL A 512 10.52 4.12 -43.69
CA VAL A 512 10.15 3.66 -45.03
C VAL A 512 8.74 4.11 -45.39
N TYR A 513 7.79 4.14 -44.45
CA TYR A 513 6.44 4.67 -44.64
C TYR A 513 6.45 6.17 -44.90
N ILE A 514 7.31 6.93 -44.22
CA ILE A 514 7.48 8.37 -44.46
C ILE A 514 8.11 8.62 -45.84
N ILE A 515 9.10 7.81 -46.24
CA ILE A 515 9.74 7.88 -47.56
C ILE A 515 8.75 7.49 -48.68
N LEU A 516 8.02 6.38 -48.50
CA LEU A 516 7.00 5.91 -49.44
C LEU A 516 5.81 6.88 -49.51
N TRP A 517 5.41 7.48 -48.38
CA TRP A 517 4.39 8.52 -48.33
C TRP A 517 4.85 9.76 -49.11
N HIS A 518 6.07 10.25 -48.86
CA HIS A 518 6.66 11.36 -49.62
C HIS A 518 6.76 11.05 -51.13
N GLN A 519 7.18 9.83 -51.50
CA GLN A 519 7.23 9.39 -52.90
C GLN A 519 5.84 9.27 -53.53
N SER A 520 4.83 8.81 -52.78
CA SER A 520 3.46 8.63 -53.27
C SER A 520 2.73 9.95 -53.54
N VAL A 521 3.05 11.01 -52.80
CA VAL A 521 2.50 12.36 -52.98
C VAL A 521 2.98 13.01 -54.28
N GLY A 522 4.12 12.56 -54.83
CA GLY A 522 4.67 13.01 -56.11
C GLY A 522 4.19 12.23 -57.34
N LEU A 523 3.38 11.18 -57.18
CA LEU A 523 2.87 10.38 -58.30
C LEU A 523 1.70 11.10 -58.97
N SER A 524 1.77 11.23 -60.31
CA SER A 524 0.67 11.75 -61.14
C SER A 524 -0.04 10.61 -61.87
N ALA A 525 -1.18 10.88 -62.52
CA ALA A 525 -1.89 9.88 -63.31
C ALA A 525 -1.02 9.24 -64.42
N HIS A 526 0.06 9.90 -64.85
CA HIS A 526 1.03 9.38 -65.84
C HIS A 526 2.12 8.49 -65.24
N SER A 527 2.19 8.39 -63.91
CA SER A 527 3.14 7.51 -63.20
C SER A 527 2.68 6.05 -63.14
N PHE A 528 1.48 5.76 -63.66
CA PHE A 528 0.93 4.42 -63.78
C PHE A 528 0.87 4.04 -65.27
N PRO A 529 1.32 2.85 -65.68
CA PRO A 529 1.17 2.41 -67.07
C PRO A 529 -0.31 2.40 -67.45
N GLU A 530 -0.65 2.89 -68.65
CA GLU A 530 -2.04 2.90 -69.09
C GLU A 530 -2.62 1.47 -69.06
N PRO A 531 -3.87 1.31 -68.59
CA PRO A 531 -4.48 0.00 -68.51
C PRO A 531 -4.62 -0.59 -69.91
N ILE A 532 -3.92 -1.70 -70.18
CA ILE A 532 -4.19 -2.53 -71.35
C ILE A 532 -5.61 -3.08 -71.14
N ARG A 533 -6.59 -2.48 -71.83
CA ARG A 533 -7.95 -3.01 -71.83
C ARG A 533 -7.90 -4.43 -72.39
N PRO A 534 -8.49 -5.43 -71.71
CA PRO A 534 -8.60 -6.76 -72.29
C PRO A 534 -9.41 -6.66 -73.60
N LYS A 535 -8.83 -7.13 -74.71
CA LYS A 535 -9.60 -7.40 -75.93
C LYS A 535 -10.61 -8.47 -75.57
N TYR A 536 -11.87 -8.07 -75.36
CA TYR A 536 -12.99 -9.01 -75.37
C TYR A 536 -12.94 -9.76 -76.70
N ARG A 537 -12.51 -11.03 -76.66
CA ARG A 537 -12.60 -11.95 -77.79
C ARG A 537 -14.10 -12.17 -78.01
N LYS A 538 -14.51 -11.99 -79.26
CA LYS A 538 -15.88 -12.11 -79.79
C LYS A 538 -16.70 -13.20 -79.07
N THR A 539 -17.94 -12.83 -78.77
CA THR A 539 -19.11 -13.71 -78.64
C THR A 539 -18.96 -14.97 -79.49
N VAL A 540 -18.87 -16.12 -78.82
CA VAL A 540 -19.24 -17.40 -79.44
C VAL A 540 -20.73 -17.52 -79.24
N GLU A 541 -21.49 -17.30 -80.32
CA GLU A 541 -22.88 -17.72 -80.41
C GLU A 541 -22.95 -19.25 -80.20
N PHE A 542 -23.85 -19.70 -79.32
CA PHE A 542 -24.23 -21.10 -79.26
C PHE A 542 -25.04 -21.43 -80.52
N ASP A 543 -24.46 -22.24 -81.41
CA ASP A 543 -25.21 -22.95 -82.45
C ASP A 543 -25.53 -24.36 -81.94
N ASP A 544 -26.78 -24.54 -81.52
CA ASP A 544 -27.38 -25.85 -81.26
C ASP A 544 -27.61 -26.56 -82.60
N ARG A 545 -26.59 -27.26 -83.11
CA ARG A 545 -26.73 -28.50 -83.89
C ARG A 545 -25.39 -29.08 -84.33
N LYS A 546 -25.20 -30.37 -83.99
CA LYS A 546 -24.23 -31.33 -84.58
C LYS A 546 -22.76 -31.09 -84.20
N GLU A 547 -21.90 -32.07 -83.97
CA GLU A 547 -21.94 -33.52 -84.02
C GLU A 547 -20.63 -33.96 -83.32
N THR A 548 -20.73 -34.96 -82.46
CA THR A 548 -19.76 -36.04 -82.26
C THR A 548 -18.27 -35.79 -82.63
N GLN A 549 -17.37 -35.82 -81.65
CA GLN A 549 -16.42 -36.94 -81.45
C GLN A 549 -15.34 -36.65 -80.39
N SER A 550 -15.13 -37.66 -79.55
CA SER A 550 -13.92 -38.02 -78.80
C SER A 550 -13.28 -37.00 -77.84
N LEU A 551 -13.69 -37.06 -76.57
CA LEU A 551 -12.75 -36.92 -75.45
C LEU A 551 -12.87 -38.17 -74.59
N THR A 552 -12.03 -39.15 -74.92
CA THR A 552 -11.75 -40.34 -74.11
C THR A 552 -11.25 -39.93 -72.73
N ARG A 553 -11.95 -40.37 -71.68
CA ARG A 553 -11.50 -40.32 -70.29
C ARG A 553 -10.20 -41.13 -70.12
N PRO A 554 -9.26 -40.71 -69.24
CA PRO A 554 -8.19 -41.60 -68.81
C PRO A 554 -8.76 -42.68 -67.87
N PRO A 555 -8.25 -43.92 -67.93
CA PRO A 555 -8.80 -45.03 -67.15
C PRO A 555 -8.38 -44.95 -65.69
N ILE A 556 -9.33 -45.23 -64.81
CA ILE A 556 -9.07 -45.60 -63.42
C ILE A 556 -8.54 -47.03 -63.43
N ARG A 557 -7.39 -47.28 -62.78
CA ARG A 557 -6.82 -48.62 -62.64
C ARG A 557 -7.71 -49.51 -61.75
N LYS A 558 -8.58 -50.29 -62.37
CA LYS A 558 -8.62 -51.77 -62.39
C LYS A 558 -9.95 -52.24 -62.95
#